data_AF-A0A315ZSR6-F1
#
_entry.id   AF-A0A315ZSR6-F1
#
_cell.length_a   1.000
_cell.length_b   1.000
_cell.length_c   1.000
_cell.angle_alpha   90.00
_cell.angle_beta   90.00
_cell.angle_gamma   90.00
#
_symmetry.space_group_name_H-M   'P 1'
#
loop_
_entity.id
_entity.type
_entity.pdbx_description
1 polymer ?
#
loop_
_entity_poly.entity_id
_entity_poly.type
_entity_poly.pdbx_seq_one_letter_code
_entity_poly.pdbx_strand_id
1 'polypeptide(L)' 'MADEVVFMSGGTVPEIGPPSQVIDDPQVESTRQFLRSMSERTTAPVR' A
#
# COMPACT_ATOMS: atom_id res chain seq x y z
N MET A 1 -2.87 -10.81 -12.82
CA MET A 1 -3.76 -10.90 -11.64
C MET A 1 -2.93 -11.46 -10.52
N ALA A 2 -2.90 -10.80 -9.36
CA ALA A 2 -2.28 -11.36 -8.17
C ALA A 2 -3.40 -11.88 -7.28
N ASP A 3 -3.27 -13.11 -6.80
CA ASP A 3 -4.23 -13.71 -5.88
C ASP A 3 -4.06 -13.13 -4.46
N GLU A 4 -2.86 -12.62 -4.15
CA GLU A 4 -2.52 -12.07 -2.84
C GLU A 4 -1.40 -11.02 -2.93
N VAL A 5 -1.46 -10.01 -2.07
CA VAL A 5 -0.48 -8.92 -1.92
C VAL A 5 -0.08 -8.82 -0.46
N VAL A 6 1.20 -8.55 -0.24
CA VAL A 6 1.80 -8.42 1.08
C VAL A 6 2.35 -7.00 1.23
N PHE A 7 1.87 -6.26 2.22
CA PHE A 7 2.47 -4.98 2.62
C PHE A 7 3.46 -5.21 3.76
N MET A 8 4.73 -4.87 3.51
CA MET A 8 5.81 -5.02 4.50
C MET A 8 6.35 -3.68 4.94
N SER A 9 6.51 -3.50 6.25
CA SER A 9 7.10 -2.30 6.84
C SER A 9 7.89 -2.64 8.10
N GLY A 10 9.10 -2.10 8.21
CA GLY A 10 9.96 -2.30 9.39
C GLY A 10 10.32 -3.76 9.67
N GLY A 11 10.38 -4.62 8.64
CA GLY A 11 10.62 -6.06 8.82
C GLY A 11 9.42 -6.87 9.31
N THR A 12 8.24 -6.26 9.37
CA THR A 12 6.97 -6.91 9.72
C THR A 12 6.02 -6.91 8.55
N VAL A 13 5.01 -7.78 8.60
CA VAL A 13 3.94 -7.85 7.62
C VAL A 13 2.64 -7.37 8.27
N PRO A 14 2.38 -6.05 8.31
CA PRO A 14 1.19 -5.51 8.92
C PRO A 14 -0.11 -5.87 8.18
N GLU A 15 -0.08 -6.11 6.86
CA GLU A 15 -1.30 -6.39 6.08
C GLU A 15 -1.04 -7.33 4.88
N ILE A 16 -1.94 -8.31 4.70
CA ILE A 16 -1.93 -9.29 3.60
C ILE A 16 -3.36 -9.51 3.10
N GLY A 17 -3.54 -9.64 1.80
CA GLY A 17 -4.82 -10.04 1.20
C GLY A 17 -4.87 -9.75 -0.30
N PRO A 18 -6.04 -9.89 -0.94
CA PRO A 18 -6.20 -9.52 -2.33
C PRO A 18 -5.82 -8.05 -2.57
N PRO A 19 -5.38 -7.69 -3.80
CA PRO A 19 -5.05 -6.30 -4.13
C PRO A 19 -6.17 -5.32 -3.78
N SER A 20 -7.44 -5.70 -4.00
CA SER A 20 -8.60 -4.87 -3.68
C SER A 20 -8.77 -4.58 -2.19
N GLN A 21 -8.26 -5.44 -1.31
CA GLN A 21 -8.31 -5.23 0.12
C GLN A 21 -7.09 -4.45 0.61
N VAL A 22 -5.89 -4.70 0.06
CA VAL A 22 -4.66 -4.06 0.57
C VAL A 22 -4.42 -2.68 -0.06
N ILE A 23 -4.85 -2.48 -1.31
CA ILE A 23 -4.58 -1.26 -2.09
C ILE A 23 -5.83 -0.38 -2.16
N ASP A 24 -6.99 -0.95 -2.51
CA ASP A 24 -8.21 -0.16 -2.71
C ASP A 24 -8.96 0.12 -1.39
N ASP A 25 -9.00 -0.85 -0.47
CA ASP A 25 -9.64 -0.72 0.86
C ASP A 25 -8.75 -1.15 2.04
N PRO A 26 -7.56 -0.52 2.21
CA PRO A 26 -6.61 -0.86 3.27
C PRO A 26 -7.22 -0.75 4.67
N GLN A 27 -7.13 -1.82 5.46
CA GLN A 27 -7.66 -1.88 6.82
C GLN A 27 -6.66 -1.39 7.87
N VAL A 28 -5.36 -1.44 7.56
CA VAL A 28 -4.29 -1.06 8.50
C VAL A 28 -3.83 0.37 8.26
N GLU A 29 -3.69 1.13 9.36
CA GLU A 29 -3.37 2.56 9.27
C GLU A 29 -1.98 2.86 8.69
N SER A 30 -0.98 2.01 8.97
CA SER A 30 0.36 2.16 8.38
C SER A 30 0.36 1.93 6.86
N THR A 31 -0.45 0.98 6.36
CA THR A 31 -0.69 0.76 4.93
C THR A 31 -1.34 1.98 4.30
N ARG A 32 -2.38 2.55 4.93
CA ARG A 32 -3.03 3.79 4.47
C ARG A 32 -2.07 4.96 4.37
N GLN A 33 -1.26 5.18 5.41
CA GLN A 33 -0.26 6.26 5.41
C GLN A 33 0.75 6.09 4.27
N PHE A 34 1.21 4.86 4.04
CA PHE A 34 2.12 4.56 2.94
C PHE A 34 1.49 4.84 1.58
N LEU A 35 0.29 4.32 1.32
CA LEU A 35 -0.41 4.51 0.04
C LEU A 35 -0.72 5.99 -0.23
N ARG A 36 -1.14 6.75 0.78
CA ARG A 36 -1.31 8.21 0.67
C ARG A 36 -0.01 8.91 0.23
N SER A 37 1.11 8.57 0.87
CA SER A 37 2.42 9.15 0.50
C SER A 37 2.88 8.77 -0.91
N MET A 38 2.43 7.62 -1.43
CA MET A 38 2.74 7.19 -2.79
C MET A 38 1.98 8.00 -3.84
N SER A 39 0.67 8.18 -3.64
CA SER A 39 -0.17 8.96 -4.56
C SER A 39 0.31 10.41 -4.71
N GLU A 40 0.80 11.01 -3.63
CA GLU A 40 1.36 12.37 -3.65
C GLU A 40 2.67 12.49 -4.46
N ARG A 41 3.46 11.40 -4.52
CA ARG A 41 4.73 11.37 -5.28
C ARG A 41 4.54 11.08 -6.77
N THR A 42 3.47 10.38 -7.15
CA THR A 42 3.20 10.07 -8.57
C THR A 42 2.78 11.31 -9.37
N THR A 43 2.37 12.40 -8.71
CA THR A 43 2.03 13.69 -9.36
C THR A 43 3.18 14.69 -9.42
N ALA A 44 4.37 14.38 -8.88
CA ALA A 44 5.52 15.26 -9.02
C ALA A 44 6.14 15.08 -10.42
N PRO A 45 6.32 16.15 -11.22
CA PRO A 45 7.01 16.03 -12.50
C PRO A 45 8.46 15.59 -12.23
N VAL A 46 8.87 14.50 -12.87
CA VAL A 46 10.28 14.09 -12.90
C VAL A 46 11.06 15.25 -13.51
N ARG A 47 11.89 15.90 -12.69
CA ARG A 47 12.77 16.99 -13.12
C ARG A 47 14.16 16.46 -13.42
#